data_AF-A0A3N5BMV5-F1
#
_entry.id   AF-A0A3N5BMV5-F1
#
_cell.length_a   1.000
_cell.length_b   1.000
_cell.length_c   1.000
_cell.angle_alpha   90.00
_cell.angle_beta   90.00
_cell.angle_gamma   90.00
#
_symmetry.space_group_name_H-M   'P 1'
#
loop_
_entity.id
_entity.type
_entity.pdbx_description
1 polymer ?
#
loop_
_entity_poly.entity_id
_entity_poly.type
_entity_poly.pdbx_seq_one_letter_code
_entity_poly.pdbx_strand_id
1 'polypeptide(L)' 'MTETLDCLTRHTDCGTYQPHGTWAVLRGLMTWSVNWDRFGGWEFSRNFDAYFG' A
#
# COMPACT_ATOMS: atom_id res chain seq x y z
N MET A 1 -1.55 -3.93 7.74
CA MET A 1 -0.92 -4.42 6.50
C MET A 1 -0.46 -3.20 5.70
N THR A 2 0.55 -2.48 6.20
CA THR A 2 1.11 -1.30 5.52
C THR A 2 2.63 -1.36 5.36
N GLU A 3 3.27 -2.39 5.92
CA GLU A 3 4.72 -2.66 5.85
C GLU A 3 5.31 -2.43 4.44
N THR A 4 4.62 -2.89 3.38
CA THR A 4 5.07 -2.69 2.00
C THR A 4 5.02 -1.21 1.58
N LEU A 5 4.00 -0.47 2.00
CA LEU A 5 3.93 0.98 1.76
C LEU A 5 4.95 1.74 2.60
N ASP A 6 5.18 1.33 3.85
CA ASP A 6 6.19 1.93 4.72
C ASP A 6 7.59 1.73 4.15
N CYS A 7 7.86 0.55 3.61
CA CYS A 7 9.10 0.28 2.91
C CYS A 7 9.26 1.13 1.64
N LEU A 8 8.19 1.26 0.84
CA LEU A 8 8.24 2.03 -0.41
C LEU A 8 8.33 3.54 -0.17
N THR A 9 7.61 4.08 0.81
CA THR A 9 7.51 5.53 1.01
C THR A 9 8.56 6.07 1.99
N ARG A 10 8.88 5.31 3.05
CA ARG A 10 9.73 5.73 4.18
C ARG A 10 11.00 4.91 4.35
N HIS A 11 11.17 3.82 3.59
CA HIS A 11 12.28 2.88 3.74
C HIS A 11 12.36 2.22 5.12
N THR A 12 11.22 2.11 5.80
CA THR A 12 11.09 1.49 7.13
C THR A 12 10.31 0.19 6.99
N ASP A 13 10.60 -0.79 7.86
CA ASP A 13 9.94 -2.11 7.87
C ASP A 13 9.97 -2.84 6.51
N CYS A 14 11.03 -2.57 5.73
CA CYS A 14 11.34 -3.36 4.55
C CYS A 14 11.68 -4.79 4.96
N GLY A 15 10.96 -5.76 4.39
CA GLY A 15 11.33 -7.17 4.48
C GLY A 15 12.66 -7.47 3.77
N THR A 16 12.81 -8.68 3.25
CA THR A 16 14.06 -9.08 2.55
C THR A 16 14.35 -8.30 1.27
N TYR A 17 13.34 -7.65 0.68
CA TYR A 17 13.50 -6.81 -0.50
C TYR A 17 13.48 -5.32 -0.13
N GLN A 18 14.63 -4.67 -0.27
CA GLN A 18 14.75 -3.22 -0.13
C GLN A 18 14.69 -2.54 -1.51
N PRO A 19 13.75 -1.62 -1.73
CA PRO A 19 13.72 -0.82 -2.94
C PRO A 19 14.93 0.12 -2.96
N HIS A 20 15.49 0.35 -4.14
CA HIS A 20 16.69 1.17 -4.34
C HIS A 20 16.52 2.66 -3.99
N GLY A 21 15.28 3.09 -3.69
CA GLY A 21 14.94 4.46 -3.30
C GLY A 21 13.54 4.54 -2.69
N THR A 22 13.21 5.69 -2.12
CA THR A 22 11.90 5.98 -1.53
C THR A 22 10.98 6.70 -2.52
N TRP A 23 9.75 6.23 -2.60
CA TRP A 23 8.69 6.77 -3.45
C TRP A 23 7.66 7.48 -2.59
N ALA A 24 8.09 8.56 -1.91
CA ALA A 24 7.25 9.35 -1.01
C ALA A 24 6.03 9.99 -1.72
N VAL A 25 6.08 10.16 -3.04
CA VAL A 25 4.99 10.73 -3.86
C VAL A 25 4.32 9.64 -4.71
N LEU A 26 4.09 8.47 -4.12
CA LEU A 26 3.32 7.39 -4.72
C LEU A 26 1.92 7.92 -5.10
N ARG A 27 1.59 7.92 -6.40
CA ARG A 27 0.32 8.49 -6.89
C ARG A 27 -0.91 7.71 -6.45
N GLY A 28 -0.73 6.44 -6.10
CA GLY A 28 -1.77 5.57 -5.60
C GLY A 28 -1.47 4.10 -5.86
N LEU A 29 -2.33 3.23 -5.38
CA LEU A 29 -2.27 1.80 -5.67
C LEU A 29 -3.41 1.41 -6.62
N MET A 30 -3.18 0.38 -7.42
CA MET A 30 -4.20 -0.22 -8.27
C MET A 30 -4.52 -1.60 -7.75
N THR A 31 -5.81 -1.92 -7.61
CA THR A 31 -6.28 -3.27 -7.31
C THR A 31 -7.16 -3.78 -8.44
N TRP A 32 -6.93 -5.03 -8.82
CA TRP A 32 -7.84 -5.79 -9.65
C TRP A 32 -8.52 -6.85 -8.77
N SER A 33 -9.79 -6.71 -8.39
CA SER A 33 -10.80 -5.77 -8.88
C SER A 33 -11.53 -5.11 -7.72
N VAL A 34 -12.21 -4.00 -8.00
CA VAL A 34 -13.11 -3.35 -7.04
C VAL A 34 -14.20 -4.31 -6.55
N ASN A 35 -14.69 -5.21 -7.41
CA ASN A 35 -15.67 -6.23 -7.02
C ASN A 35 -15.13 -7.19 -5.96
N TRP A 36 -13.87 -7.61 -6.12
CA TRP A 36 -13.19 -8.47 -5.15
C TRP A 36 -12.88 -7.72 -3.86
N ASP A 37 -12.47 -6.45 -3.94
CA ASP A 37 -12.28 -5.64 -2.74
C ASP A 37 -13.59 -5.49 -1.95
N ARG A 38 -14.70 -5.19 -2.63
CA ARG A 38 -16.02 -5.15 -2.00
C ARG A 38 -16.42 -6.50 -1.38
N PHE A 39 -16.15 -7.61 -2.06
CA PHE A 39 -16.44 -8.95 -1.52
C PHE A 39 -15.60 -9.24 -0.27
N GLY A 40 -14.35 -8.80 -0.23
CA GLY A 40 -13.47 -8.81 0.93
C GLY A 40 -13.78 -7.72 1.97
N GLY A 41 -14.90 -7.00 1.82
CA GLY A 41 -15.30 -5.97 2.78
C GLY A 41 -14.50 -4.68 2.68
N TRP A 42 -14.02 -4.28 1.51
CA TRP A 42 -13.24 -3.04 1.30
C TRP A 42 -11.94 -2.98 2.10
N GLU A 43 -11.36 -4.12 2.46
CA GLU A 43 -10.12 -4.14 3.24
C GLU A 43 -8.98 -3.43 2.51
N PHE A 44 -8.85 -3.59 1.20
CA PHE A 44 -7.79 -2.95 0.44
C PHE A 44 -7.99 -1.43 0.42
N SER A 45 -9.18 -0.97 0.01
CA SER A 45 -9.47 0.46 -0.08
C SER A 45 -9.37 1.15 1.28
N ARG A 46 -9.88 0.53 2.35
CA ARG A 46 -9.82 1.11 3.70
C ARG A 46 -8.39 1.21 4.25
N ASN A 47 -7.55 0.20 4.02
CA ASN A 47 -6.14 0.27 4.43
C ASN A 47 -5.37 1.34 3.64
N PHE A 48 -5.65 1.48 2.35
CA PHE A 48 -5.04 2.52 1.51
C PHE A 48 -5.49 3.93 1.95
N ASP A 49 -6.79 4.15 2.13
CA ASP A 49 -7.32 5.43 2.59
C ASP A 49 -6.78 5.80 3.98
N ALA A 50 -6.68 4.85 4.91
CA ALA A 50 -6.09 5.09 6.23
C ALA A 50 -4.58 5.40 6.19
N TYR A 51 -3.89 5.04 5.10
CA TYR A 51 -2.46 5.30 4.93
C TYR A 51 -2.17 6.67 4.31
N PHE A 52 -3.04 7.14 3.41
CA PHE A 52 -2.87 8.39 2.66
C PHE A 52 -3.79 9.55 3.12
N GLY A 53 -4.84 9.26 3.87
CA GLY A 53 -5.76 10.24 4.48
C GLY A 53 -5.32 10.71 5.86
#